data_AF-A0A0G1PIK1-F1
#
_entry.id   AF-A0A0G1PIK1-F1
#
_cell.length_a   1.000
_cell.length_b   1.000
_cell.length_c   1.000
_cell.angle_alpha   90.00
_cell.angle_beta   90.00
_cell.angle_gamma   90.00
#
_symmetry.space_group_name_H-M   'P 1'
#
loop_
_entity.id
_entity.type
_entity.pdbx_description
1 polymer ?
#
loop_
_entity_poly.entity_id
_entity_poly.type
_entity_poly.pdbx_seq_one_letter_code
_entity_poly.pdbx_strand_id
1 'polypeptide(L)'
;MELLERPRTVREFQKMFQHIYHKTNKQHYTDSDLIRVLMEEISLVMESARKDRRKELLRQLARTFSWFNAVASRFDCDLQEILWYKYPAVCPYCLLEKDCICGTEHPKIPNKEEALRRLRRDRRGHEPEILHDHQLLHAKLYGWQNDRILLIQTAAHLAEEAGEMSKEFRHKNIDQAKHELADIASWIFALATRLEINLEDAVWAIFPYECEICKEESCRCEVVP
;
A
#
# COMPACT_ATOMS: atom_id res chain seq x y z
N MET A 1 -21.50 -22.78 8.26
CA MET A 1 -20.60 -21.79 7.64
C MET A 1 -20.57 -20.61 8.57
N GLU A 2 -19.43 -20.32 9.20
CA GLU A 2 -19.21 -19.01 9.81
C GLU A 2 -19.37 -17.97 8.71
N LEU A 3 -20.17 -16.93 8.97
CA LEU A 3 -20.27 -15.80 8.06
C LEU A 3 -18.95 -15.03 8.17
N LEU A 4 -18.17 -15.00 7.08
CA LEU A 4 -16.98 -14.17 7.02
C LEU A 4 -17.41 -12.70 6.94
N GLU A 5 -17.15 -11.95 8.01
CA GLU A 5 -17.45 -10.52 8.07
C GLU A 5 -16.52 -9.74 7.13
N ARG A 6 -17.04 -8.67 6.52
CA ARG A 6 -16.24 -7.80 5.65
C ARG A 6 -15.06 -7.19 6.43
N PRO A 7 -13.80 -7.35 5.98
CA PRO A 7 -12.65 -6.75 6.64
C PRO A 7 -12.73 -5.22 6.60
N ARG A 8 -12.31 -4.58 7.70
CA ARG A 8 -12.27 -3.12 7.84
C ARG A 8 -10.85 -2.62 8.06
N THR A 9 -10.08 -3.32 8.86
CA THR A 9 -8.71 -2.93 9.23
C THR A 9 -7.69 -3.40 8.21
N VAL A 10 -6.53 -2.71 8.15
CA VAL A 10 -5.41 -3.13 7.30
C VAL A 10 -5.01 -4.58 7.58
N ARG A 11 -4.96 -4.96 8.87
CA ARG A 11 -4.62 -6.32 9.31
C ARG A 11 -5.65 -7.36 8.86
N GLU A 12 -6.93 -7.02 8.87
CA GLU A 12 -8.00 -7.91 8.37
C GLU A 12 -7.94 -8.10 6.86
N PHE A 13 -7.67 -7.05 6.07
CA PHE A 13 -7.44 -7.19 4.63
C PHE A 13 -6.23 -8.07 4.33
N GLN A 14 -5.14 -7.91 5.09
CA GLN A 14 -3.97 -8.76 4.93
C GLN A 14 -4.30 -10.23 5.22
N LYS A 15 -5.05 -10.52 6.29
CA LYS A 15 -5.54 -11.87 6.61
C LYS A 15 -6.47 -12.42 5.53
N MET A 16 -7.36 -11.60 4.97
CA MET A 16 -8.23 -11.98 3.87
C MET A 16 -7.42 -12.43 2.65
N PHE A 17 -6.41 -11.65 2.24
CA PHE A 17 -5.57 -12.05 1.12
C PHE A 17 -4.71 -13.29 1.41
N GLN A 18 -4.26 -13.47 2.65
CA GLN A 18 -3.61 -14.72 3.06
C GLN A 18 -4.57 -15.90 2.97
N HIS A 19 -5.83 -15.74 3.40
CA HIS A 19 -6.86 -16.77 3.25
C HIS A 19 -7.05 -17.16 1.78
N ILE A 20 -7.16 -16.17 0.88
CA ILE A 20 -7.37 -16.41 -0.55
C ILE A 20 -6.14 -17.02 -1.23
N TYR A 21 -4.96 -16.42 -1.01
CA TYR A 21 -3.81 -16.62 -1.90
C TYR A 21 -2.59 -17.30 -1.25
N HIS A 22 -2.55 -17.54 0.08
CA HIS A 22 -1.33 -18.04 0.73
C HIS A 22 -0.77 -19.30 0.08
N LYS A 23 -1.63 -20.29 -0.20
CA LYS A 23 -1.21 -21.56 -0.80
C LYS A 23 -0.60 -21.35 -2.19
N THR A 24 -1.32 -20.67 -3.08
CA THR A 24 -0.88 -20.37 -4.45
C THR A 24 0.41 -19.55 -4.46
N ASN A 25 0.46 -18.48 -3.67
CA ASN A 25 1.63 -17.60 -3.58
C ASN A 25 2.86 -18.39 -3.12
N LYS A 26 2.71 -19.27 -2.12
CA LYS A 26 3.81 -20.10 -1.62
C LYS A 26 4.25 -21.18 -2.62
N GLN A 27 3.31 -21.76 -3.36
CA GLN A 27 3.57 -22.87 -4.27
C GLN A 27 4.21 -22.41 -5.59
N HIS A 28 3.80 -21.25 -6.11
CA HIS A 28 4.11 -20.86 -7.50
C HIS A 28 5.03 -19.64 -7.62
N TYR A 29 5.27 -18.88 -6.55
CA TYR A 29 6.00 -17.62 -6.62
C TYR A 29 7.19 -17.58 -5.66
N THR A 30 8.38 -17.30 -6.21
CA THR A 30 9.53 -16.87 -5.39
C THR A 30 9.30 -15.46 -4.84
N ASP A 31 10.12 -15.03 -3.89
CA ASP A 31 10.05 -13.66 -3.35
C ASP A 31 10.23 -12.62 -4.48
N SER A 32 11.18 -12.87 -5.39
CA SER A 32 11.42 -12.03 -6.56
C SER A 32 10.24 -12.04 -7.54
N ASP A 33 9.54 -13.16 -7.70
CA ASP A 33 8.35 -13.21 -8.56
C ASP A 33 7.22 -12.35 -7.99
N LEU A 34 6.98 -12.39 -6.68
CA LEU A 34 5.95 -11.53 -6.06
C LEU A 34 6.26 -10.04 -6.25
N ILE A 35 7.53 -9.64 -6.10
CA ILE A 35 7.96 -8.26 -6.34
C ILE A 35 7.79 -7.89 -7.82
N ARG A 36 8.14 -8.79 -8.75
CA ARG A 36 7.97 -8.57 -10.18
C ARG A 36 6.50 -8.39 -10.55
N VAL A 37 5.60 -9.22 -10.03
CA VAL A 37 4.17 -9.09 -10.29
C VAL A 37 3.61 -7.79 -9.71
N LEU A 38 4.03 -7.39 -8.50
CA LEU A 38 3.67 -6.08 -7.96
C LEU A 38 4.10 -4.93 -8.91
N MET A 39 5.32 -4.99 -9.44
CA MET A 39 5.81 -4.01 -10.42
C MET A 39 5.01 -4.03 -11.73
N GLU A 40 4.59 -5.21 -12.21
CA GLU A 40 3.71 -5.35 -13.39
C GLU A 40 2.37 -4.64 -13.16
N GLU A 41 1.73 -4.86 -12.01
CA GLU A 41 0.45 -4.22 -11.66
C GLU A 41 0.59 -2.70 -11.51
N ILE A 42 1.69 -2.22 -10.92
CA ILE A 42 1.98 -0.79 -10.83
C ILE A 42 2.20 -0.20 -12.24
N SER A 43 2.85 -0.92 -13.14
CA SER A 43 3.04 -0.48 -14.52
C SER A 43 1.70 -0.34 -15.27
N LEU A 44 0.73 -1.22 -14.99
CA LEU A 44 -0.64 -1.10 -15.52
C LEU A 44 -1.40 0.09 -14.93
N VAL A 45 -1.18 0.44 -13.65
CA VAL A 45 -1.67 1.69 -13.05
C VAL A 45 -1.09 2.88 -13.82
N MET A 46 0.22 2.91 -14.04
CA MET A 46 0.89 3.99 -14.78
C MET A 46 0.36 4.10 -16.21
N GLU A 47 0.21 2.99 -16.93
CA GLU A 47 -0.34 2.99 -18.28
C GLU A 47 -1.75 3.60 -18.31
N SER A 48 -2.61 3.18 -17.38
CA SER A 48 -4.00 3.62 -17.30
C SER A 48 -4.11 5.07 -16.85
N ALA A 49 -3.25 5.53 -15.94
CA ALA A 49 -3.15 6.94 -15.56
C ALA A 49 -2.69 7.81 -16.73
N ARG A 50 -1.70 7.35 -17.52
CA ARG A 50 -1.21 8.06 -18.71
C ARG A 50 -2.26 8.14 -19.82
N LYS A 51 -3.08 7.10 -19.97
CA LYS A 51 -4.16 7.03 -20.97
C LYS A 51 -5.51 7.59 -20.47
N ASP A 52 -5.55 8.16 -19.27
CA ASP A 52 -6.76 8.65 -18.58
C ASP A 52 -7.93 7.63 -18.53
N ARG A 53 -7.60 6.34 -18.38
CA ARG A 53 -8.58 5.25 -18.29
C ARG A 53 -9.08 5.07 -16.86
N ARG A 54 -9.74 6.10 -16.33
CA ARG A 54 -10.16 6.16 -14.91
C ARG A 54 -11.01 4.98 -14.46
N LYS A 55 -11.90 4.46 -15.32
CA LYS A 55 -12.74 3.30 -15.02
C LYS A 55 -11.93 2.02 -14.77
N GLU A 56 -10.80 1.86 -15.44
CA GLU A 56 -9.92 0.69 -15.30
C GLU A 56 -9.06 0.79 -14.03
N LEU A 57 -8.74 2.01 -13.60
CA LEU A 57 -7.88 2.26 -12.44
C LEU A 57 -8.45 1.74 -11.13
N LEU A 58 -9.77 1.66 -10.96
CA LEU A 58 -10.36 1.09 -9.75
C LEU A 58 -9.99 -0.38 -9.57
N ARG A 59 -10.21 -1.18 -10.62
CA ARG A 59 -9.84 -2.60 -10.59
C ARG A 59 -8.33 -2.77 -10.47
N GLN A 60 -7.58 -1.98 -11.21
CA GLN A 60 -6.13 -2.05 -11.21
C GLN A 60 -5.53 -1.72 -9.84
N LEU A 61 -6.05 -0.70 -9.14
CA LEU A 61 -5.58 -0.31 -7.82
C LEU A 61 -5.87 -1.38 -6.76
N ALA A 62 -7.05 -2.02 -6.83
CA ALA A 62 -7.38 -3.15 -5.95
C ALA A 62 -6.45 -4.35 -6.18
N ARG A 63 -6.12 -4.67 -7.44
CA ARG A 63 -5.14 -5.72 -7.77
C ARG A 63 -3.74 -5.36 -7.28
N THR A 64 -3.29 -4.13 -7.49
CA THR A 64 -2.02 -3.64 -6.93
C THR A 64 -2.00 -3.78 -5.40
N PHE A 65 -3.10 -3.45 -4.71
CA PHE A 65 -3.20 -3.62 -3.25
C PHE A 65 -3.17 -5.10 -2.82
N SER A 66 -3.76 -6.01 -3.59
CA SER A 66 -3.67 -7.47 -3.36
C SER A 66 -2.22 -7.97 -3.43
N TRP A 67 -1.49 -7.62 -4.50
CA TRP A 67 -0.10 -8.04 -4.66
C TRP A 67 0.86 -7.35 -3.69
N PHE A 68 0.55 -6.11 -3.29
CA PHE A 68 1.23 -5.43 -2.19
C PHE A 68 1.10 -6.24 -0.87
N ASN A 69 -0.10 -6.73 -0.56
CA ASN A 69 -0.33 -7.62 0.59
C ASN A 69 0.41 -8.96 0.46
N ALA A 70 0.53 -9.50 -0.75
CA ALA A 70 1.29 -10.73 -1.00
C ALA A 70 2.78 -10.55 -0.67
N VAL A 71 3.40 -9.44 -1.12
CA VAL A 71 4.80 -9.11 -0.80
C VAL A 71 4.98 -8.89 0.70
N ALA A 72 4.11 -8.09 1.33
CA ALA A 72 4.20 -7.82 2.76
C ALA A 72 4.07 -9.10 3.61
N SER A 73 3.14 -9.98 3.23
CA SER A 73 2.98 -11.28 3.89
C SER A 73 4.20 -12.18 3.68
N ARG A 74 4.85 -12.12 2.51
CA ARG A 74 6.09 -12.87 2.24
C ARG A 74 7.24 -12.38 3.10
N PHE A 75 7.33 -11.08 3.33
CA PHE A 75 8.36 -10.47 4.18
C PHE A 75 8.08 -10.62 5.68
N ASP A 76 7.02 -11.34 6.07
CA ASP A 76 6.58 -11.49 7.46
C ASP A 76 6.43 -10.12 8.14
N CYS A 77 5.59 -9.29 7.52
CA CYS A 77 5.40 -7.90 7.89
C CYS A 77 3.93 -7.64 8.22
N ASP A 78 3.68 -7.05 9.39
CA ASP A 78 2.37 -6.50 9.70
C ASP A 78 2.23 -5.11 9.07
N LEU A 79 1.32 -4.99 8.10
CA LEU A 79 1.14 -3.76 7.35
C LEU A 79 0.63 -2.60 8.21
N GLN A 80 -0.21 -2.88 9.20
CA GLN A 80 -0.75 -1.85 10.09
C GLN A 80 0.37 -1.27 10.96
N GLU A 81 1.26 -2.14 11.46
CA GLU A 81 2.38 -1.72 12.30
C GLU A 81 3.42 -0.91 11.53
N ILE A 82 3.79 -1.28 10.30
CA ILE A 82 4.75 -0.49 9.51
C ILE A 82 4.19 0.86 9.08
N LEU A 83 2.88 0.93 8.80
CA LEU A 83 2.21 2.18 8.45
C LEU A 83 2.26 3.13 9.64
N TRP A 84 1.89 2.67 10.83
CA TRP A 84 1.98 3.50 12.03
C TRP A 84 3.42 3.87 12.38
N TYR A 85 4.36 2.93 12.24
CA TYR A 85 5.76 3.20 12.50
C TYR A 85 6.28 4.33 11.62
N LYS A 86 5.99 4.30 10.31
CA LYS A 86 6.47 5.33 9.37
C LYS A 86 5.67 6.63 9.45
N TYR A 87 4.35 6.53 9.65
CA TYR A 87 3.42 7.65 9.63
C TYR A 87 2.64 7.77 10.94
N PRO A 88 3.27 8.23 12.04
CA PRO A 88 2.60 8.42 13.33
C PRO A 88 1.72 9.68 13.35
N ALA A 89 0.84 9.81 12.35
CA ALA A 89 0.03 10.98 12.03
C ALA A 89 0.82 12.27 11.75
N VAL A 90 2.01 12.14 11.19
CA VAL A 90 2.82 13.23 10.61
C VAL A 90 3.54 12.73 9.35
N CYS A 91 3.98 13.64 8.50
CA CYS A 91 4.95 13.30 7.46
C CYS A 91 6.31 12.95 8.11
N PRO A 92 6.95 11.80 7.78
CA PRO A 92 8.22 11.39 8.39
C PRO A 92 9.42 12.24 7.97
N TYR A 93 9.25 13.16 7.02
CA TYR A 93 10.31 14.03 6.52
C TYR A 93 10.24 15.44 7.10
N CYS A 94 9.07 16.10 7.04
CA CYS A 94 8.90 17.47 7.55
C CYS A 94 8.19 17.55 8.91
N LEU A 95 7.70 16.43 9.46
CA LEU A 95 6.99 16.35 10.74
C LEU A 95 5.69 17.16 10.83
N LEU A 96 5.16 17.65 9.70
CA LEU A 96 3.86 18.31 9.66
C LEU A 96 2.72 17.29 9.75
N GLU A 97 1.65 17.65 10.46
CA GLU A 97 0.42 16.86 10.63
C GLU A 97 -0.59 17.00 9.48
N LYS A 98 -0.36 17.96 8.60
CA LYS A 98 -1.17 18.25 7.40
C LYS A 98 -0.37 19.12 6.44
N ASP A 99 -0.84 19.21 5.20
CA ASP A 99 -0.31 20.16 4.22
C ASP A 99 1.23 20.09 4.15
N CYS A 100 1.73 18.88 3.94
CA CYS A 100 3.16 18.62 3.88
C CYS A 100 3.85 19.59 2.90
N ILE A 101 5.15 19.81 3.06
CA ILE A 101 5.93 20.73 2.21
C ILE A 101 7.00 20.03 1.38
N CYS A 102 7.06 18.70 1.44
CA CYS A 102 8.07 17.85 0.79
C CYS A 102 7.81 17.66 -0.72
N GLY A 103 7.61 18.74 -1.47
CA GLY A 103 7.25 18.66 -2.90
C GLY A 103 8.41 18.46 -3.86
N THR A 104 9.65 18.75 -3.45
CA THR A 104 10.84 18.63 -4.32
C THR A 104 12.02 18.08 -3.54
N GLU A 105 12.26 18.62 -2.34
CA GLU A 105 13.30 18.12 -1.44
C GLU A 105 12.74 17.95 -0.02
N HIS A 106 13.34 17.02 0.71
CA HIS A 106 13.05 16.82 2.12
C HIS A 106 13.80 17.85 2.98
N PRO A 107 13.13 18.54 3.92
CA PRO A 107 13.83 19.43 4.83
C PRO A 107 14.77 18.62 5.73
N LYS A 108 15.92 19.21 6.06
CA LYS A 108 16.85 18.62 7.03
C LYS A 108 16.36 18.94 8.44
N ILE A 109 15.76 17.95 9.09
CA ILE A 109 15.30 18.05 10.48
C ILE A 109 16.34 17.40 11.41
N PRO A 110 16.98 18.16 12.33
CA PRO A 110 17.86 17.60 13.35
C PRO A 110 17.11 16.62 14.25
N ASN A 111 17.75 15.50 14.63
CA ASN A 111 17.19 14.48 15.52
C ASN A 111 15.80 13.96 15.11
N LYS A 112 15.52 13.91 13.81
CA LYS A 112 14.22 13.51 13.23
C LYS A 112 13.69 12.18 13.77
N GLU A 113 14.55 11.17 13.85
CA GLU A 113 14.17 9.84 14.35
C GLU A 113 13.81 9.88 15.84
N GLU A 114 14.48 10.72 16.64
CA GLU A 114 14.11 10.91 18.05
C GLU A 114 12.73 11.58 18.17
N ALA A 115 12.46 12.58 17.33
CA ALA A 115 11.14 13.23 17.28
C ALA A 115 10.03 12.22 16.89
N LEU A 116 10.25 11.40 15.86
CA LEU A 116 9.30 10.36 15.45
C LEU A 116 9.07 9.31 16.55
N ARG A 117 10.13 8.88 17.25
CA ARG A 117 10.00 7.98 18.41
C ARG A 117 9.14 8.57 19.51
N ARG A 118 9.31 9.86 19.83
CA ARG A 118 8.48 10.55 20.83
C ARG A 118 7.02 10.60 20.36
N LEU A 119 6.77 10.97 19.10
CA LEU A 119 5.41 11.00 18.55
C LEU A 119 4.71 9.64 18.60
N ARG A 120 5.41 8.55 18.21
CA ARG A 120 4.86 7.18 18.30
C ARG A 120 4.48 6.80 19.73
N ARG A 121 5.31 7.16 20.71
CA ARG A 121 5.03 6.90 22.13
C ARG A 121 3.85 7.73 22.64
N ASP A 122 3.87 9.03 22.36
CA ASP A 122 2.91 9.98 22.92
C ASP A 122 1.51 9.82 22.28
N ARG A 123 1.43 9.29 21.05
CA ARG A 123 0.19 9.03 20.31
C ARG A 123 -0.26 7.57 20.35
N ARG A 124 0.37 6.72 21.16
CA ARG A 124 0.01 5.30 21.27
C ARG A 124 -1.51 5.14 21.50
N GLY A 125 -2.13 4.22 20.76
CA GLY A 125 -3.59 3.99 20.82
C GLY A 125 -4.44 4.95 19.97
N HIS A 126 -3.83 5.91 19.28
CA HIS A 126 -4.50 6.76 18.27
C HIS A 126 -4.13 6.34 16.84
N GLU A 127 -3.70 5.10 16.70
CA GLU A 127 -3.27 4.50 15.43
C GLU A 127 -4.53 4.25 14.60
N PRO A 128 -4.61 4.74 13.34
CA PRO A 128 -5.69 4.34 12.47
C PRO A 128 -5.59 2.82 12.25
N GLU A 129 -6.68 2.10 12.48
CA GLU A 129 -6.74 0.66 12.20
C GLU A 129 -7.48 0.39 10.89
N ILE A 130 -8.56 1.14 10.66
CA ILE A 130 -9.43 1.03 9.49
C ILE A 130 -8.66 1.48 8.23
N LEU A 131 -8.75 0.69 7.16
CA LEU A 131 -8.07 0.98 5.89
C LEU A 131 -8.45 2.36 5.33
N HIS A 132 -9.73 2.72 5.43
CA HIS A 132 -10.22 4.03 5.02
C HIS A 132 -9.64 5.17 5.85
N ASP A 133 -9.41 4.97 7.16
CA ASP A 133 -8.82 6.00 8.02
C ASP A 133 -7.34 6.27 7.65
N HIS A 134 -6.60 5.25 7.23
CA HIS A 134 -5.27 5.46 6.64
C HIS A 134 -5.33 6.27 5.35
N GLN A 135 -6.30 5.98 4.46
CA GLN A 135 -6.50 6.76 3.25
C GLN A 135 -6.77 8.25 3.59
N LEU A 136 -7.65 8.52 4.55
CA LEU A 136 -7.95 9.88 5.01
C LEU A 136 -6.74 10.56 5.68
N LEU A 137 -5.97 9.82 6.48
CA LEU A 137 -4.74 10.33 7.08
C LEU A 137 -3.76 10.80 6.00
N HIS A 138 -3.53 9.97 4.98
CA HIS A 138 -2.58 10.31 3.91
C HIS A 138 -3.11 11.44 3.02
N ALA A 139 -4.43 11.52 2.80
CA ALA A 139 -5.06 12.67 2.15
C ALA A 139 -4.83 13.95 2.94
N LYS A 140 -4.96 13.92 4.28
CA LYS A 140 -4.67 15.07 5.15
C LYS A 140 -3.19 15.46 5.10
N LEU A 141 -2.28 14.49 5.12
CA LEU A 141 -0.84 14.74 5.12
C LEU A 141 -0.35 15.32 3.78
N TYR A 142 -0.80 14.74 2.66
CA TYR A 142 -0.17 14.93 1.34
C TYR A 142 -1.10 15.49 0.27
N GLY A 143 -2.41 15.64 0.54
CA GLY A 143 -3.40 16.09 -0.44
C GLY A 143 -3.00 17.41 -1.11
N TRP A 144 -2.51 18.37 -0.32
CA TRP A 144 -2.04 19.66 -0.84
C TRP A 144 -0.99 19.51 -1.95
N GLN A 145 0.03 18.65 -1.82
CA GLN A 145 0.99 18.43 -2.91
C GLN A 145 0.44 17.54 -4.01
N ASN A 146 -0.30 16.49 -3.64
CA ASN A 146 -0.80 15.51 -4.58
C ASN A 146 -1.76 16.14 -5.59
N ASP A 147 -2.52 17.17 -5.20
CA ASP A 147 -3.42 17.92 -6.06
C ASP A 147 -2.70 18.81 -7.08
N ARG A 148 -1.40 19.09 -6.87
CA ARG A 148 -0.58 19.98 -7.73
C ARG A 148 0.20 19.24 -8.81
N ILE A 149 0.22 17.91 -8.77
CA ILE A 149 0.91 17.08 -9.76
C ILE A 149 -0.12 16.34 -10.62
N LEU A 150 0.28 15.82 -11.78
CA LEU A 150 -0.58 14.98 -12.64
C LEU A 150 -0.79 13.59 -12.03
N LEU A 151 -1.90 12.93 -12.34
CA LEU A 151 -2.19 11.59 -11.84
C LEU A 151 -1.08 10.58 -12.20
N ILE A 152 -0.52 10.70 -13.41
CA ILE A 152 0.62 9.88 -13.84
C ILE A 152 1.88 10.12 -12.99
N GLN A 153 2.08 11.33 -12.43
CA GLN A 153 3.21 11.60 -11.53
C GLN A 153 2.98 10.92 -10.17
N THR A 154 1.74 10.90 -9.65
CA THR A 154 1.41 10.09 -8.46
C THR A 154 1.65 8.60 -8.71
N ALA A 155 1.28 8.09 -9.89
CA ALA A 155 1.56 6.70 -10.26
C ALA A 155 3.07 6.44 -10.46
N ALA A 156 3.84 7.43 -10.92
CA ALA A 156 5.28 7.32 -11.05
C ALA A 156 5.97 7.23 -9.69
N HIS A 157 5.53 7.99 -8.69
CA HIS A 157 6.04 7.84 -7.32
C HIS A 157 5.73 6.46 -6.73
N LEU A 158 4.53 5.91 -6.96
CA LEU A 158 4.24 4.51 -6.58
C LEU A 158 5.26 3.52 -7.17
N ALA A 159 5.64 3.71 -8.44
CA ALA A 159 6.66 2.89 -9.09
C ALA A 159 8.08 3.14 -8.56
N GLU A 160 8.40 4.38 -8.20
CA GLU A 160 9.66 4.77 -7.57
C GLU A 160 9.85 4.01 -6.25
N GLU A 161 8.87 4.06 -5.34
CA GLU A 161 8.95 3.35 -4.05
C GLU A 161 9.01 1.83 -4.20
N ALA A 162 8.28 1.27 -5.19
CA ALA A 162 8.36 -0.15 -5.49
C ALA A 162 9.74 -0.55 -6.02
N GLY A 163 10.37 0.32 -6.81
CA GLY A 163 11.76 0.17 -7.23
C GLY A 163 12.75 0.24 -6.07
N GLU A 164 12.54 1.16 -5.12
CA GLU A 164 13.34 1.28 -3.91
C GLU A 164 13.22 0.03 -3.03
N MET A 165 12.01 -0.45 -2.79
CA MET A 165 11.76 -1.70 -2.07
C MET A 165 12.47 -2.89 -2.73
N SER A 166 12.36 -3.01 -4.06
CA SER A 166 13.02 -4.07 -4.84
C SER A 166 14.55 -3.99 -4.74
N LYS A 167 15.13 -2.78 -4.78
CA LYS A 167 16.56 -2.53 -4.57
C LYS A 167 17.02 -3.03 -3.20
N GLU A 168 16.30 -2.69 -2.14
CA GLU A 168 16.64 -3.09 -0.77
C GLU A 168 16.49 -4.60 -0.56
N PHE A 169 15.43 -5.20 -1.11
CA PHE A 169 15.26 -6.66 -1.12
C PHE A 169 16.45 -7.35 -1.79
N ARG A 170 16.87 -6.88 -2.97
CA ARG A 170 18.04 -7.42 -3.70
C ARG A 170 19.33 -7.27 -2.90
N HIS A 171 19.48 -6.20 -2.13
CA HIS A 171 20.60 -6.00 -1.20
C HIS A 171 20.47 -6.76 0.12
N LYS A 172 19.43 -7.59 0.28
CA LYS A 172 19.13 -8.37 1.51
C LYS A 172 18.87 -7.48 2.73
N ASN A 173 18.43 -6.24 2.52
CA ASN A 173 18.07 -5.31 3.57
C ASN A 173 16.55 -5.33 3.79
N ILE A 174 16.06 -6.42 4.40
CA ILE A 174 14.62 -6.65 4.57
C ILE A 174 13.97 -5.57 5.45
N ASP A 175 14.66 -5.08 6.47
CA ASP A 175 14.11 -4.03 7.35
C ASP A 175 13.86 -2.72 6.57
N GLN A 176 14.79 -2.33 5.70
CA GLN A 176 14.56 -1.18 4.82
C GLN A 176 13.49 -1.46 3.76
N ALA A 177 13.45 -2.67 3.18
CA ALA A 177 12.38 -3.04 2.26
C ALA A 177 10.98 -2.93 2.91
N LYS A 178 10.86 -3.25 4.21
CA LYS A 178 9.63 -3.02 5.00
C LYS A 178 9.31 -1.54 5.18
N HIS A 179 10.32 -0.67 5.32
CA HIS A 179 10.09 0.78 5.31
C HIS A 179 9.54 1.25 3.96
N GLU A 180 10.04 0.74 2.84
CA GLU A 180 9.54 1.14 1.52
C GLU A 180 8.15 0.58 1.22
N LEU A 181 7.76 -0.57 1.81
CA LEU A 181 6.36 -1.04 1.75
C LEU A 181 5.37 -0.01 2.32
N ALA A 182 5.73 0.71 3.39
CA ALA A 182 4.86 1.75 3.93
C ALA A 182 4.73 2.94 2.96
N ASP A 183 5.74 3.24 2.15
CA ASP A 183 5.65 4.31 1.14
C ASP A 183 4.84 3.87 -0.08
N ILE A 184 4.98 2.62 -0.52
CA ILE A 184 4.10 2.02 -1.54
C ILE A 184 2.63 2.16 -1.11
N ALA A 185 2.30 1.82 0.13
CA ALA A 185 0.95 2.00 0.67
C ALA A 185 0.51 3.47 0.66
N SER A 186 1.40 4.40 1.05
CA SER A 186 1.14 5.83 1.00
C SER A 186 0.72 6.32 -0.39
N TRP A 187 1.40 5.85 -1.44
CA TRP A 187 1.07 6.21 -2.81
C TRP A 187 -0.14 5.47 -3.37
N ILE A 188 -0.44 4.25 -2.90
CA ILE A 188 -1.74 3.60 -3.17
C ILE A 188 -2.88 4.46 -2.60
N PHE A 189 -2.76 4.95 -1.36
CA PHE A 189 -3.76 5.85 -0.75
C PHE A 189 -3.86 7.20 -1.49
N ALA A 190 -2.72 7.74 -1.93
CA ALA A 190 -2.70 8.96 -2.75
C ALA A 190 -3.47 8.76 -4.05
N LEU A 191 -3.24 7.66 -4.78
CA LEU A 191 -3.97 7.35 -6.00
C LEU A 191 -5.46 7.15 -5.74
N ALA A 192 -5.83 6.39 -4.71
CA ALA A 192 -7.23 6.18 -4.33
C ALA A 192 -7.94 7.53 -4.09
N THR A 193 -7.31 8.40 -3.30
CA THR A 193 -7.83 9.74 -3.00
C THR A 193 -7.98 10.59 -4.26
N ARG A 194 -6.96 10.65 -5.10
CA ARG A 194 -6.96 11.43 -6.35
C ARG A 194 -7.97 10.94 -7.39
N LEU A 195 -8.35 9.67 -7.31
CA LEU A 195 -9.34 9.05 -8.18
C LEU A 195 -10.74 9.06 -7.58
N GLU A 196 -10.91 9.61 -6.37
CA GLU A 196 -12.17 9.59 -5.61
C GLU A 196 -12.67 8.15 -5.38
N ILE A 197 -11.75 7.22 -5.17
CA ILE A 197 -12.02 5.80 -4.91
C ILE A 197 -11.91 5.56 -3.41
N ASN A 198 -12.96 4.96 -2.82
CA ASN A 198 -12.81 4.32 -1.52
C ASN A 198 -12.08 2.99 -1.72
N LEU A 199 -10.82 2.90 -1.28
CA LEU A 199 -9.98 1.72 -1.47
C LEU A 199 -10.60 0.48 -0.80
N GLU A 200 -11.20 0.65 0.38
CA GLU A 200 -11.86 -0.43 1.12
C GLU A 200 -12.98 -1.07 0.29
N ASP A 201 -13.86 -0.22 -0.27
CA ASP A 201 -14.97 -0.68 -1.11
C ASP A 201 -14.48 -1.31 -2.41
N ALA A 202 -13.47 -0.73 -3.05
CA ALA A 202 -12.92 -1.23 -4.31
C ALA A 202 -12.29 -2.63 -4.15
N VAL A 203 -11.54 -2.83 -3.06
CA VAL A 203 -10.93 -4.13 -2.75
C VAL A 203 -12.01 -5.17 -2.43
N TRP A 204 -12.98 -4.82 -1.58
CA TRP A 204 -14.07 -5.74 -1.21
C TRP A 204 -14.91 -6.16 -2.42
N ALA A 205 -15.20 -5.24 -3.34
CA ALA A 205 -15.99 -5.53 -4.54
C ALA A 205 -15.33 -6.57 -5.46
N ILE A 206 -14.01 -6.73 -5.40
CA ILE A 206 -13.24 -7.63 -6.29
C ILE A 206 -12.84 -8.91 -5.57
N PHE A 207 -12.52 -8.82 -4.27
CA PHE A 207 -12.01 -9.92 -3.45
C PHE A 207 -12.86 -10.17 -2.21
N PRO A 208 -14.16 -10.50 -2.33
CA PRO A 208 -15.00 -10.80 -1.17
C PRO A 208 -14.70 -12.22 -0.64
N TYR A 209 -13.50 -12.42 -0.08
CA TYR A 209 -12.95 -13.73 0.33
C TYR A 209 -12.73 -14.75 -0.79
N GLU A 210 -12.84 -14.36 -2.05
CA GLU A 210 -12.65 -15.24 -3.21
C GLU A 210 -11.57 -14.71 -4.15
N CYS A 211 -10.89 -15.63 -4.84
CA CYS A 211 -9.97 -15.25 -5.92
C CYS A 211 -10.74 -14.61 -7.07
N GLU A 212 -10.30 -13.45 -7.55
CA GLU A 212 -11.02 -12.73 -8.62
C GLU A 212 -11.14 -13.52 -9.94
N ILE A 213 -10.30 -14.54 -10.14
CA ILE A 213 -10.22 -15.35 -11.38
C ILE A 213 -10.99 -16.66 -11.23
N CYS A 214 -10.55 -17.55 -10.33
CA CYS A 214 -11.17 -18.87 -10.18
C CYS A 214 -12.39 -18.89 -9.25
N LYS A 215 -12.69 -17.79 -8.55
CA LYS A 215 -13.84 -17.65 -7.63
C LYS A 215 -13.85 -18.62 -6.45
N GLU A 216 -12.70 -19.22 -6.14
CA GLU A 216 -12.53 -20.09 -4.98
C GLU A 216 -12.05 -19.30 -3.76
N GLU A 217 -12.51 -19.68 -2.56
CA GLU A 217 -12.05 -19.12 -1.28
C GLU A 217 -10.56 -19.40 -1.02
N SER A 218 -10.06 -20.53 -1.49
CA SER A 218 -8.62 -20.84 -1.57
C SER A 218 -8.25 -20.95 -3.03
N CYS A 219 -7.49 -19.98 -3.53
CA CYS A 219 -7.08 -19.89 -4.93
C CYS A 219 -6.44 -21.20 -5.42
N ARG A 220 -6.79 -21.57 -6.67
CA ARG A 220 -6.27 -22.75 -7.38
C ARG A 220 -5.63 -22.39 -8.73
N CYS A 221 -5.47 -21.10 -9.03
CA CYS A 221 -4.80 -20.66 -10.25
C CYS A 221 -3.33 -21.10 -10.22
N GLU A 222 -2.84 -21.65 -11.34
CA GLU A 222 -1.43 -22.03 -11.48
C GLU A 222 -0.52 -20.79 -11.63
N VAL A 223 -1.01 -19.80 -12.38
CA VAL A 223 -0.46 -18.46 -12.48
C VAL A 223 -1.66 -17.53 -12.47
N VAL A 224 -1.64 -16.53 -11.60
CA VAL A 224 -2.60 -15.42 -11.63
C VAL A 224 -2.12 -14.46 -12.74
N PRO A 225 -2.82 -14.36 -13.89
CA PRO A 225 -2.50 -13.41 -14.95
C PRO A 225 -2.69 -11.96 -14.53
#